data_AF-A0A1W4X4K6-F1
#
_entry.id   AF-A0A1W4X4K6-F1
#
_cell.length_a   1.000
_cell.length_b   1.000
_cell.length_c   1.000
_cell.angle_alpha   90.00
_cell.angle_beta   90.00
_cell.angle_gamma   90.00
#
_symmetry.space_group_name_H-M   'P 1'
#
loop_
_entity.id
_entity.type
_entity.pdbx_description
1 polymer ?
#
loop_
_entity_poly.entity_id
_entity_poly.type
_entity_poly.pdbx_seq_one_letter_code
_entity_poly.pdbx_strand_id
1 'polypeptide(L)'
;MSQELKKFLDDASEGAIYMSLGSNVRSAFLDEKVIEMFKQTFSELSCKVLWKWENDSLPGISKNVLLKKWFPQQDILAHRNVRVFIMQGGIQSTDEAIFNKVPLIVLPFLGDQMYNAKRVEIVGIGKYINPYTLTKELLKETILEVLQNPKYRNKAAEISKLSLDQPMTGIEKAVWWTEYVIRNKGTKYLRNDSVDAPAYKYFMLDILLFLISVVYVIYLLIKSLSGFKRIVFLSILIPLTVYILI
;
A
#
# COMPACT_ATOMS: atom_id res chain seq x y z
N MET A 1 2.50 18.00 16.19
CA MET A 1 1.09 17.60 16.42
C MET A 1 0.22 18.81 16.79
N SER A 2 -1.03 18.89 16.30
CA SER A 2 -1.97 19.97 16.67
C SER A 2 -2.50 19.83 18.10
N GLN A 3 -2.91 20.94 18.73
CA GLN A 3 -3.34 20.95 20.13
C GLN A 3 -4.61 20.11 20.37
N GLU A 4 -5.56 20.14 19.43
CA GLU A 4 -6.77 19.30 19.46
C GLU A 4 -6.43 17.81 19.43
N LEU A 5 -5.54 17.40 18.52
CA LEU A 5 -5.12 16.00 18.38
C LEU A 5 -4.35 15.53 19.61
N LYS A 6 -3.47 16.38 20.14
CA LYS A 6 -2.75 16.11 21.39
C LYS A 6 -3.73 15.90 22.54
N LYS A 7 -4.69 16.80 22.73
CA LYS A 7 -5.72 16.69 23.77
C LYS A 7 -6.53 15.40 23.63
N PHE A 8 -6.96 15.08 22.40
CA PHE A 8 -7.69 13.83 22.14
C PHE A 8 -6.91 12.60 22.61
N LEU A 9 -5.61 12.54 22.31
CA LEU A 9 -4.72 11.46 22.73
C LEU A 9 -4.37 11.49 24.22
N ASP A 10 -4.15 12.67 24.82
CA ASP A 10 -3.87 12.83 26.26
C ASP A 10 -5.05 12.29 27.10
N ASP A 11 -6.27 12.57 26.67
CA ASP A 11 -7.53 12.12 27.30
C ASP A 11 -7.83 10.62 27.06
N ALA A 12 -6.97 9.86 26.38
CA ALA A 12 -7.15 8.45 26.06
C ALA A 12 -6.62 7.53 27.18
N SER A 13 -7.24 7.55 28.37
CA SER A 13 -6.81 6.77 29.54
C SER A 13 -6.79 5.25 29.31
N GLU A 14 -7.78 4.74 28.57
CA GLU A 14 -7.90 3.33 28.15
C GLU A 14 -7.00 3.00 26.94
N GLY A 15 -6.13 3.94 26.53
CA GLY A 15 -5.31 3.85 25.33
C GLY A 15 -6.01 4.34 24.07
N ALA A 16 -5.25 4.33 22.98
CA ALA A 16 -5.68 4.75 21.66
C ALA A 16 -5.21 3.76 20.59
N ILE A 17 -6.07 3.56 19.59
CA ILE A 17 -5.75 2.84 18.36
C ILE A 17 -5.58 3.88 17.25
N TYR A 18 -4.56 3.72 16.43
CA TYR A 18 -4.45 4.44 15.17
C TYR A 18 -4.79 3.48 14.03
N MET A 19 -5.64 3.91 13.09
CA MET A 19 -6.01 3.16 11.90
C MET A 19 -5.73 4.00 10.65
N SER A 20 -4.87 3.50 9.77
CA SER A 20 -4.56 4.12 8.49
C SER A 20 -4.15 3.05 7.48
N LEU A 21 -4.85 3.01 6.35
CA LEU A 21 -4.54 2.12 5.23
C LEU A 21 -3.58 2.77 4.20
N GLY A 22 -2.92 3.85 4.60
CA GLY A 22 -1.95 4.58 3.77
C GLY A 22 -2.61 5.49 2.74
N SER A 23 -1.87 5.83 1.69
CA SER A 23 -2.34 6.67 0.58
C SER A 23 -2.94 5.87 -0.57
N ASN A 24 -2.47 4.64 -0.76
CA ASN A 24 -2.83 3.81 -1.92
C ASN A 24 -4.12 3.02 -1.69
N VAL A 25 -4.44 2.71 -0.43
CA VAL A 25 -5.72 2.11 -0.04
C VAL A 25 -6.48 3.17 0.76
N ARG A 26 -7.59 3.65 0.22
CA ARG A 26 -8.43 4.65 0.86
C ARG A 26 -9.50 3.93 1.69
N SER A 27 -9.60 4.22 2.98
CA SER A 27 -10.63 3.62 3.84
C SER A 27 -12.04 3.93 3.33
N ALA A 28 -12.23 5.10 2.72
CA ALA A 28 -13.50 5.49 2.11
C ALA A 28 -13.90 4.65 0.88
N PHE A 29 -12.99 3.85 0.31
CA PHE A 29 -13.24 2.99 -0.85
C PHE A 29 -13.39 1.51 -0.48
N LEU A 30 -13.37 1.18 0.80
CA LEU A 30 -13.72 -0.16 1.26
C LEU A 30 -15.20 -0.42 1.01
N ASP A 31 -15.57 -1.70 0.88
CA ASP A 31 -16.97 -2.10 0.78
C ASP A 31 -17.76 -1.60 2.00
N GLU A 32 -19.01 -1.18 1.77
CA GLU A 32 -19.87 -0.62 2.82
C GLU A 32 -20.03 -1.57 4.02
N LYS A 33 -20.10 -2.88 3.77
CA LYS A 33 -20.14 -3.92 4.80
C LYS A 33 -18.90 -3.90 5.70
N VAL A 34 -17.72 -3.66 5.12
CA VAL A 34 -16.44 -3.58 5.84
C VAL A 34 -16.37 -2.28 6.65
N ILE A 35 -16.81 -1.16 6.07
CA ILE A 35 -16.89 0.13 6.78
C ILE A 35 -17.82 0.02 7.99
N GLU A 36 -18.99 -0.57 7.82
CA GLU A 36 -19.97 -0.76 8.89
C GLU A 36 -19.43 -1.69 9.99
N MET A 37 -18.70 -2.73 9.60
CA MET A 37 -18.01 -3.61 10.55
C MET A 37 -16.96 -2.86 11.39
N PHE A 38 -16.15 -1.98 10.79
CA PHE A 38 -15.21 -1.13 11.52
C PHE A 38 -15.94 -0.17 12.46
N LYS A 39 -17.00 0.52 11.98
CA LYS A 39 -17.81 1.43 12.80
C LYS A 39 -18.36 0.72 14.04
N GLN A 40 -19.01 -0.43 13.84
CA GLN A 40 -19.61 -1.19 14.93
C GLN A 40 -18.54 -1.68 15.90
N THR A 41 -17.45 -2.26 15.39
CA THR A 41 -16.36 -2.75 16.24
C THR A 41 -15.77 -1.62 17.08
N PHE A 42 -15.43 -0.48 16.47
CA PHE A 42 -14.84 0.65 17.18
C PHE A 42 -15.80 1.29 18.18
N SER A 43 -17.10 1.29 17.91
CA SER A 43 -18.10 1.80 18.85
C SER A 43 -18.19 1.00 20.15
N GLU A 44 -17.78 -0.27 20.13
CA GLU A 44 -17.80 -1.18 21.28
C GLU A 44 -16.49 -1.15 22.09
N LEU A 45 -15.47 -0.42 21.62
CA LEU A 45 -14.19 -0.30 22.32
C LEU A 45 -14.24 0.85 23.34
N SER A 46 -13.69 0.61 24.52
CA SER A 46 -13.49 1.65 25.55
C SER A 46 -12.40 2.66 25.18
N CYS A 47 -11.43 2.23 24.37
CA CYS A 47 -10.32 3.06 23.92
C CYS A 47 -10.72 4.05 22.80
N LYS A 48 -9.90 5.08 22.61
CA LYS A 48 -10.09 6.03 21.50
C LYS A 48 -9.54 5.48 20.20
N VAL A 49 -10.13 5.86 19.08
CA VAL A 49 -9.68 5.43 17.74
C VAL A 49 -9.42 6.66 16.88
N LEU A 50 -8.26 6.72 16.26
CA LEU A 50 -7.93 7.70 15.23
C LEU A 50 -7.99 6.98 13.90
N TRP A 51 -8.97 7.32 13.06
CA TRP A 51 -9.17 6.62 11.80
C TRP A 51 -8.99 7.60 10.63
N LYS A 52 -7.93 7.38 9.85
CA LYS A 52 -7.69 8.13 8.61
C LYS A 52 -8.84 7.83 7.63
N TRP A 53 -9.54 8.88 7.23
CA TRP A 53 -10.75 8.79 6.42
C TRP A 53 -10.77 9.90 5.37
N GLU A 54 -10.89 9.55 4.09
CA GLU A 54 -10.66 10.50 3.00
C GLU A 54 -11.88 11.37 2.64
N ASN A 55 -13.09 10.99 3.05
CA ASN A 55 -14.31 11.75 2.79
C ASN A 55 -14.60 12.76 3.93
N ASP A 56 -15.52 13.70 3.70
CA ASP A 56 -15.82 14.77 4.66
C ASP A 56 -16.57 14.28 5.91
N SER A 57 -17.35 13.21 5.77
CA SER A 57 -18.12 12.63 6.87
C SER A 57 -18.25 11.11 6.73
N LEU A 58 -18.62 10.49 7.85
CA LEU A 58 -19.05 9.10 7.93
C LEU A 58 -20.24 9.04 8.90
N PRO A 59 -21.48 8.99 8.40
CA PRO A 59 -22.67 8.99 9.25
C PRO A 59 -22.69 7.81 10.23
N GLY A 60 -23.15 8.06 11.45
CA GLY A 60 -23.27 7.03 12.49
C GLY A 60 -21.92 6.60 13.10
N ILE A 61 -20.86 7.40 12.96
CA ILE A 61 -19.59 7.15 13.66
C ILE A 61 -19.71 7.47 15.15
N SER A 62 -19.13 6.63 16.01
CA SER A 62 -19.16 6.79 17.46
C SER A 62 -18.22 7.91 17.95
N LYS A 63 -18.55 8.49 19.11
CA LYS A 63 -17.82 9.64 19.69
C LYS A 63 -16.37 9.34 20.10
N ASN A 64 -16.01 8.07 20.29
CA ASN A 64 -14.64 7.64 20.59
C ASN A 64 -13.74 7.59 19.35
N VAL A 65 -14.29 7.79 18.15
CA VAL A 65 -13.53 7.78 16.89
C VAL A 65 -13.33 9.20 16.39
N LEU A 66 -12.08 9.58 16.16
CA LEU A 66 -11.69 10.82 15.49
C LEU A 66 -11.33 10.53 14.03
N LEU A 67 -12.08 11.13 13.11
CA LEU A 67 -11.82 11.07 11.68
C LEU A 67 -11.02 12.28 11.20
N LYS A 68 -9.95 12.06 10.44
CA LYS A 68 -9.27 13.11 9.67
C LYS A 68 -8.79 12.55 8.33
N LYS A 69 -8.76 13.40 7.30
CA LYS A 69 -8.19 13.08 5.98
C LYS A 69 -6.69 12.80 6.04
N TRP A 70 -6.01 13.48 6.96
CA TRP A 70 -4.59 13.35 7.17
C TRP A 70 -4.24 13.45 8.64
N PHE A 71 -3.26 12.66 9.05
CA PHE A 71 -2.74 12.60 10.41
C PHE A 71 -1.21 12.71 10.37
N PRO A 72 -0.58 13.41 11.34
CA PRO A 72 0.86 13.37 11.53
C PRO A 72 1.25 12.01 12.15
N GLN A 73 1.37 10.97 11.33
CA GLN A 73 1.51 9.58 11.76
C GLN A 73 2.66 9.36 12.75
N GLN A 74 3.84 9.91 12.48
CA GLN A 74 5.00 9.78 13.36
C GLN A 74 4.73 10.36 14.76
N ASP A 75 4.11 11.53 14.84
CA ASP A 75 3.74 12.16 16.12
C ASP A 75 2.72 11.30 16.89
N ILE A 76 1.76 10.69 16.18
CA ILE A 76 0.74 9.83 16.79
C ILE A 76 1.39 8.57 17.33
N LEU A 77 2.21 7.89 16.53
CA LEU A 77 2.89 6.66 16.95
C LEU A 77 3.85 6.91 18.13
N ALA A 78 4.47 8.08 18.21
CA ALA A 78 5.31 8.48 19.33
C ALA A 78 4.52 8.78 20.62
N HIS A 79 3.20 8.93 20.55
CA HIS A 79 2.38 9.27 21.71
C HIS A 79 2.19 8.08 22.64
N ARG A 80 2.46 8.27 23.94
CA ARG A 80 2.45 7.21 24.97
C ARG A 80 1.14 6.41 25.10
N ASN A 81 0.02 7.01 24.73
CA ASN A 81 -1.31 6.41 24.82
C ASN A 81 -1.68 5.60 23.56
N VAL A 82 -0.92 5.70 22.46
CA VAL A 82 -1.14 4.83 21.30
C VAL A 82 -0.62 3.43 21.63
N ARG A 83 -1.49 2.44 21.47
CA ARG A 83 -1.25 1.04 21.88
C ARG A 83 -1.20 0.08 20.71
N VAL A 84 -1.94 0.37 19.63
CA VAL A 84 -2.03 -0.47 18.44
C VAL A 84 -2.13 0.39 17.20
N PHE A 85 -1.47 -0.04 16.13
CA PHE A 85 -1.63 0.52 14.80
C PHE A 85 -2.23 -0.51 13.85
N ILE A 86 -3.45 -0.23 13.38
CA ILE A 86 -4.14 -0.98 12.34
C ILE A 86 -3.75 -0.38 10.98
N MET A 87 -3.08 -1.16 10.12
CA MET A 87 -2.52 -0.66 8.87
C MET A 87 -2.53 -1.67 7.72
N GLN A 88 -2.23 -1.21 6.52
CA GLN A 88 -2.30 -2.03 5.30
C GLN A 88 -1.08 -2.91 5.05
N GLY A 89 0.01 -2.80 5.80
CA GLY A 89 1.23 -3.59 5.55
C GLY A 89 2.33 -2.85 4.78
N GLY A 90 2.33 -1.52 4.75
CA GLY A 90 3.40 -0.74 4.12
C GLY A 90 4.70 -0.81 4.94
N ILE A 91 5.84 -0.99 4.27
CA ILE A 91 7.13 -1.16 4.95
C ILE A 91 7.55 0.07 5.76
N GLN A 92 7.34 1.28 5.22
CA GLN A 92 7.64 2.53 5.92
C GLN A 92 6.80 2.68 7.21
N SER A 93 5.50 2.42 7.14
CA SER A 93 4.61 2.41 8.32
C SER A 93 5.02 1.34 9.33
N THR A 94 5.56 0.21 8.86
CA THR A 94 6.08 -0.86 9.73
C THR A 94 7.30 -0.38 10.50
N ASP A 95 8.25 0.27 9.83
CA ASP A 95 9.45 0.83 10.47
C ASP A 95 9.09 1.90 11.50
N GLU A 96 8.15 2.79 11.20
CA GLU A 96 7.68 3.81 12.14
C GLU A 96 7.02 3.20 13.39
N ALA A 97 6.25 2.12 13.22
CA ALA A 97 5.62 1.41 14.32
C ALA A 97 6.66 0.69 15.20
N ILE A 98 7.65 0.03 14.58
CA ILE A 98 8.77 -0.62 15.26
C ILE A 98 9.57 0.43 16.04
N PHE A 99 9.94 1.55 15.41
CA PHE A 99 10.68 2.64 16.05
C PHE A 99 9.97 3.11 17.33
N ASN A 100 8.65 3.27 17.26
CA ASN A 100 7.82 3.71 18.39
C ASN A 100 7.32 2.57 19.29
N LYS A 101 7.72 1.32 19.03
CA LYS A 101 7.38 0.14 19.86
C LYS A 101 5.86 -0.09 19.94
N VAL A 102 5.16 0.16 18.83
CA VAL A 102 3.71 0.02 18.70
C VAL A 102 3.38 -1.28 17.97
N PRO A 103 2.66 -2.21 18.60
CA PRO A 103 2.11 -3.41 17.96
C PRO A 103 1.24 -3.14 16.73
N LEU A 104 1.21 -4.12 15.84
CA LEU A 104 0.54 -4.01 14.55
C LEU A 104 -0.67 -4.95 14.41
N ILE A 105 -1.71 -4.46 13.74
CA ILE A 105 -2.73 -5.30 13.09
C ILE A 105 -2.69 -4.97 11.61
N VAL A 106 -2.44 -5.98 10.77
CA VAL A 106 -2.16 -5.78 9.35
C VAL A 106 -3.29 -6.31 8.49
N LEU A 107 -3.86 -5.45 7.64
CA LEU A 107 -4.92 -5.72 6.68
C LEU A 107 -4.37 -5.53 5.25
N PRO A 108 -3.75 -6.54 4.64
CA PRO A 108 -3.10 -6.39 3.34
C PRO A 108 -4.10 -6.40 2.17
N PHE A 109 -3.94 -5.47 1.24
CA PHE A 109 -4.79 -5.31 0.05
C PHE A 109 -4.02 -5.43 -1.27
N LEU A 110 -2.79 -4.91 -1.35
CA LEU A 110 -2.08 -4.73 -2.62
C LEU A 110 -0.59 -5.06 -2.51
N GLY A 111 -0.01 -5.54 -3.61
CA GLY A 111 1.45 -5.65 -3.78
C GLY A 111 2.15 -6.49 -2.71
N ASP A 112 3.17 -5.91 -2.10
CA ASP A 112 4.04 -6.51 -1.09
C ASP A 112 3.40 -6.63 0.30
N GLN A 113 2.22 -6.03 0.51
CA GLN A 113 1.56 -5.95 1.81
C GLN A 113 1.31 -7.31 2.45
N MET A 114 0.92 -8.33 1.66
CA MET A 114 0.68 -9.68 2.18
C MET A 114 1.96 -10.34 2.70
N TYR A 115 3.09 -10.11 2.02
CA TYR A 115 4.38 -10.58 2.48
C TYR A 115 4.75 -9.91 3.81
N ASN A 116 4.64 -8.58 3.87
CA ASN A 116 4.93 -7.81 5.08
C ASN A 116 4.02 -8.21 6.25
N ALA A 117 2.73 -8.45 6.01
CA ALA A 117 1.76 -8.91 7.01
C ALA A 117 2.19 -10.26 7.63
N LYS A 118 2.59 -11.22 6.80
CA LYS A 118 3.12 -12.51 7.28
C LYS A 118 4.41 -12.34 8.07
N ARG A 119 5.30 -11.43 7.64
CA ARG A 119 6.54 -11.13 8.37
C ARG A 119 6.24 -10.53 9.76
N VAL A 120 5.26 -9.63 9.87
CA VAL A 120 4.82 -9.07 11.15
C VAL A 120 4.38 -10.16 12.12
N GLU A 121 3.61 -11.14 11.64
CA GLU A 121 3.15 -12.26 12.45
C GLU A 121 4.29 -13.22 12.84
N ILE A 122 5.17 -13.59 11.88
CA ILE A 122 6.34 -14.45 12.12
C ILE A 122 7.29 -13.83 13.15
N VAL A 123 7.55 -12.52 13.04
CA VAL A 123 8.41 -11.81 13.99
C VAL A 123 7.72 -11.66 15.35
N GLY A 124 6.38 -11.67 15.39
CA GLY A 124 5.60 -11.61 16.62
C GLY A 124 5.30 -10.20 17.12
N ILE A 125 5.40 -9.18 16.25
CA ILE A 125 5.09 -7.78 16.59
C ILE A 125 3.62 -7.41 16.34
N GLY A 126 2.83 -8.34 15.84
CA GLY A 126 1.44 -8.09 15.53
C GLY A 126 0.70 -9.29 14.96
N LYS A 127 -0.51 -9.03 14.45
CA LYS A 127 -1.37 -10.00 13.80
C LYS A 127 -1.70 -9.56 12.38
N TYR A 128 -1.85 -10.51 11.49
CA TYR A 128 -2.42 -10.30 10.16
C TYR A 128 -3.88 -10.72 10.18
N ILE A 129 -4.73 -9.97 9.47
CA ILE A 129 -6.10 -10.37 9.19
C ILE A 129 -6.37 -10.22 7.69
N ASN A 130 -6.97 -11.24 7.08
CA ASN A 130 -7.41 -11.18 5.69
C ASN A 130 -8.63 -10.25 5.57
N PRO A 131 -8.54 -9.10 4.86
CA PRO A 131 -9.68 -8.18 4.76
C PRO A 131 -10.87 -8.77 4.00
N TYR A 132 -10.67 -9.79 3.15
CA TYR A 132 -11.73 -10.41 2.35
C TYR A 132 -12.53 -11.47 3.11
N THR A 133 -12.00 -11.96 4.23
CA THR A 133 -12.68 -12.96 5.10
C THR A 133 -12.84 -12.43 6.53
N LEU A 134 -12.73 -11.11 6.70
CA LEU A 134 -12.82 -10.46 7.99
C LEU A 134 -14.26 -10.52 8.50
N THR A 135 -14.42 -10.79 9.81
CA THR A 135 -15.69 -10.68 10.52
C THR A 135 -15.55 -9.67 11.66
N LYS A 136 -16.69 -9.17 12.16
CA LYS A 136 -16.73 -8.23 13.28
C LYS A 136 -16.09 -8.85 14.53
N GLU A 137 -16.42 -10.11 14.79
CA GLU A 137 -15.94 -10.89 15.93
C GLU A 137 -14.42 -11.06 15.85
N LEU A 138 -13.91 -11.50 14.69
CA LEU A 138 -12.47 -11.67 14.47
C LEU A 138 -11.71 -10.35 14.62
N LEU A 139 -12.25 -9.25 14.08
CA LEU A 139 -11.63 -7.93 14.22
C LEU A 139 -11.55 -7.52 15.70
N LYS A 140 -12.66 -7.64 16.42
CA LYS A 140 -12.76 -7.26 17.83
C LYS A 140 -11.83 -8.11 18.70
N GLU A 141 -11.86 -9.43 18.54
CA GLU A 141 -11.00 -10.36 19.27
C GLU A 141 -9.52 -10.07 19.01
N THR A 142 -9.14 -9.83 17.75
CA THR A 142 -7.75 -9.51 17.41
C THR A 142 -7.31 -8.17 18.01
N ILE A 143 -8.17 -7.15 17.97
CA ILE A 143 -7.89 -5.85 18.59
C ILE A 143 -7.66 -6.01 20.09
N LEU A 144 -8.56 -6.73 20.78
CA LEU A 144 -8.44 -6.96 22.22
C LEU A 144 -7.21 -7.80 22.57
N GLU A 145 -6.90 -8.84 21.80
CA GLU A 145 -5.70 -9.66 21.98
C GLU A 145 -4.44 -8.79 21.89
N VAL A 146 -4.30 -7.98 20.82
CA VAL A 146 -3.10 -7.18 20.59
C VAL A 146 -2.99 -6.03 21.61
N LEU A 147 -4.11 -5.44 22.04
CA LEU A 147 -4.14 -4.42 23.09
C LEU A 147 -3.71 -4.94 24.46
N GLN A 148 -4.18 -6.13 24.84
CA GLN A 148 -4.05 -6.65 26.21
C GLN A 148 -2.83 -7.54 26.38
N ASN A 149 -2.35 -8.18 25.32
CA ASN A 149 -1.23 -9.10 25.40
C ASN A 149 0.12 -8.37 25.27
N PRO A 150 0.92 -8.28 26.35
CA PRO A 150 2.19 -7.55 26.31
C PRO A 150 3.22 -8.18 25.37
N LYS A 151 3.05 -9.44 24.92
CA LYS A 151 4.00 -10.12 24.02
C LYS A 151 4.30 -9.29 22.77
N TYR A 152 3.28 -8.68 22.17
CA TYR A 152 3.44 -7.92 20.93
C TYR A 152 4.26 -6.65 21.14
N ARG A 153 3.98 -5.94 22.24
CA ARG A 153 4.70 -4.70 22.56
C ARG A 153 6.12 -4.96 23.02
N ASN A 154 6.33 -6.00 23.81
CA ASN A 154 7.66 -6.44 24.23
C ASN A 154 8.49 -6.86 23.01
N LYS A 155 7.89 -7.59 22.06
CA LYS A 155 8.56 -7.96 20.83
C LYS A 155 8.85 -6.74 19.96
N ALA A 156 7.91 -5.81 19.81
CA ALA A 156 8.15 -4.56 19.09
C ALA A 156 9.29 -3.75 19.71
N ALA A 157 9.38 -3.70 21.04
CA ALA A 157 10.48 -3.05 21.77
C ALA A 157 11.84 -3.76 21.58
N GLU A 158 11.85 -5.09 21.57
CA GLU A 158 13.03 -5.90 21.26
C GLU A 158 13.54 -5.60 19.84
N ILE A 159 12.65 -5.66 18.83
CA ILE A 159 13.00 -5.38 17.45
C ILE A 159 13.43 -3.92 17.25
N SER A 160 12.78 -2.97 17.93
CA SER A 160 13.18 -1.56 17.96
C SER A 160 14.62 -1.40 18.44
N LYS A 161 14.96 -2.04 19.57
CA LYS A 161 16.31 -2.01 20.12
C LYS A 161 17.33 -2.57 19.13
N LEU A 162 17.04 -3.72 18.52
CA LEU A 162 17.91 -4.34 17.51
C LEU A 162 18.06 -3.48 16.25
N SER A 163 16.98 -2.82 15.81
CA SER A 163 17.00 -1.95 14.63
C SER A 163 17.85 -0.70 14.85
N LEU A 164 17.84 -0.16 16.07
CA LEU A 164 18.61 1.03 16.45
C LEU A 164 20.05 0.72 16.85
N ASP A 165 20.38 -0.55 17.09
CA ASP A 165 21.74 -0.99 17.40
C ASP A 165 22.61 -1.02 16.13
N GLN A 166 23.10 0.16 15.77
CA GLN A 166 23.88 0.38 14.56
C GLN A 166 25.17 1.13 14.90
N PRO A 167 26.29 0.84 14.20
CA PRO A 167 27.59 1.45 14.49
C PRO A 167 27.65 2.96 14.22
N MET A 168 26.67 3.51 13.50
CA MET A 168 26.58 4.92 13.15
C MET A 168 25.13 5.36 13.22
N THR A 169 24.90 6.55 13.77
CA THR A 169 23.61 7.24 13.76
C THR A 169 23.18 7.60 12.34
N GLY A 170 21.89 7.91 12.15
CA GLY A 170 21.37 8.34 10.85
C GLY A 170 22.09 9.58 10.29
N ILE A 171 22.45 10.54 11.16
CA ILE A 171 23.18 11.75 10.76
C ILE A 171 24.61 11.41 10.35
N GLU A 172 25.32 10.60 11.14
CA GLU A 172 26.69 10.19 10.80
C GLU A 172 26.73 9.42 9.49
N LYS A 173 25.75 8.53 9.24
CA LYS A 173 25.63 7.83 7.95
C LYS A 173 25.41 8.81 6.80
N ALA A 174 24.53 9.79 6.98
CA ALA A 174 24.24 10.79 5.94
C ALA A 174 25.49 11.62 5.60
N VAL A 175 26.24 12.07 6.62
CA VAL A 175 27.52 12.77 6.44
C VAL A 175 28.51 11.88 5.72
N TRP A 176 28.70 10.65 6.19
CA TRP A 176 29.68 9.73 5.61
C TRP A 176 29.39 9.40 4.14
N TRP A 177 28.13 9.12 3.78
CA TRP A 177 27.77 8.84 2.38
C TRP A 177 27.91 10.09 1.50
N THR A 178 27.61 11.28 2.04
CA THR A 178 27.82 12.55 1.33
C THR A 178 29.31 12.77 1.04
N GLU A 179 30.16 12.61 2.05
CA GLU A 179 31.62 12.72 1.90
C GLU A 179 32.17 11.63 0.97
N TYR A 180 31.64 10.41 1.03
CA TYR A 180 32.00 9.33 0.11
C TYR A 180 31.74 9.72 -1.35
N VAL A 181 30.58 10.30 -1.64
CA VAL A 181 30.24 10.77 -3.00
C VAL A 181 31.20 11.88 -3.44
N ILE A 182 31.50 12.85 -2.58
CA ILE A 182 32.42 13.96 -2.88
C ILE A 182 33.83 13.42 -3.15
N ARG A 183 34.37 12.58 -2.25
CA ARG A 183 35.72 11.99 -2.35
C ARG A 183 35.89 11.11 -3.59
N ASN A 184 34.83 10.42 -4.00
CA ASN A 184 34.82 9.56 -5.19
C ASN A 184 34.24 10.25 -6.43
N LYS A 185 34.30 11.59 -6.47
CA LYS A 185 34.00 12.41 -7.67
C LYS A 185 32.61 12.12 -8.27
N GLY A 186 31.60 11.98 -7.41
CA GLY A 186 30.19 11.81 -7.80
C GLY A 186 29.73 10.37 -8.03
N THR A 187 30.59 9.36 -7.80
CA THR A 187 30.23 7.93 -7.78
C THR A 187 29.36 7.49 -8.95
N LYS A 188 29.80 7.74 -10.19
CA LYS A 188 29.02 7.43 -11.41
C LYS A 188 28.55 5.97 -11.45
N TYR A 189 29.36 5.04 -10.94
CA TYR A 189 29.05 3.61 -10.88
C TYR A 189 27.93 3.24 -9.88
N LEU A 190 27.54 4.14 -8.96
CA LEU A 190 26.38 3.96 -8.08
C LEU A 190 25.12 4.64 -8.62
N ARG A 191 25.25 5.47 -9.66
CA ARG A 191 24.11 6.11 -10.31
C ARG A 191 23.54 5.15 -11.34
N ASN A 192 22.22 5.16 -11.48
CA ASN A 192 21.56 4.45 -12.55
C ASN A 192 21.83 5.19 -13.88
N ASP A 193 22.36 4.50 -14.88
CA ASP A 193 22.66 5.05 -16.21
C ASP A 193 21.42 5.66 -16.89
N SER A 194 20.21 5.23 -16.53
CA SER A 194 18.95 5.78 -17.03
C SER A 194 18.73 7.26 -16.67
N VAL A 195 19.39 7.78 -15.62
CA VAL A 195 19.23 9.19 -15.20
C VAL A 195 19.79 10.15 -16.25
N ASP A 196 20.91 9.79 -16.87
CA ASP A 196 21.59 10.62 -17.86
C ASP A 196 21.25 10.16 -19.30
N ALA A 197 20.32 9.21 -19.45
CA ALA A 197 19.91 8.68 -20.73
C ALA A 197 19.06 9.70 -21.52
N PRO A 198 19.27 9.85 -22.84
CA PRO A 198 18.38 10.64 -23.68
C PRO A 198 16.94 10.12 -23.60
N ALA A 199 15.96 11.02 -23.73
CA ALA A 199 14.54 10.71 -23.59
C ALA A 199 14.08 9.52 -24.46
N TYR A 200 14.62 9.36 -25.67
CA TYR A 200 14.24 8.25 -26.55
C TYR A 200 14.65 6.87 -26.02
N LYS A 201 15.78 6.76 -25.31
CA LYS A 201 16.19 5.51 -24.63
C LYS A 201 15.41 5.33 -23.33
N TYR A 202 15.26 6.41 -22.57
CA TYR A 202 14.53 6.38 -21.31
C TYR A 202 13.07 5.92 -21.49
N PHE A 203 12.39 6.44 -22.52
CA PHE A 203 11.03 6.04 -22.88
C PHE A 203 10.96 4.84 -23.84
N MET A 204 12.10 4.23 -24.18
CA MET A 204 12.17 3.03 -25.04
C MET A 204 11.41 3.22 -26.36
N LEU A 205 11.54 4.39 -26.99
CA LEU A 205 10.78 4.76 -28.19
C LEU A 205 11.10 3.86 -29.38
N ASP A 206 12.32 3.36 -29.46
CA ASP A 206 12.76 2.35 -30.43
C ASP A 206 11.97 1.04 -30.30
N ILE A 207 11.79 0.56 -29.07
CA ILE A 207 11.01 -0.65 -28.78
C ILE A 207 9.52 -0.39 -29.06
N LEU A 208 9.00 0.77 -28.69
CA LEU A 208 7.61 1.15 -28.97
C LEU A 208 7.34 1.20 -30.49
N LEU A 209 8.25 1.81 -31.26
CA LEU A 209 8.17 1.83 -32.73
C LEU A 209 8.27 0.42 -33.33
N PHE A 210 9.14 -0.44 -32.81
CA PHE A 210 9.22 -1.83 -33.22
C PHE A 210 7.90 -2.57 -32.98
N LEU A 211 7.30 -2.44 -31.79
CA LEU A 211 6.01 -3.07 -31.48
C LEU A 211 4.87 -2.55 -32.37
N ILE A 212 4.80 -1.23 -32.61
CA ILE A 212 3.84 -0.62 -33.54
C ILE A 212 4.02 -1.19 -34.94
N SER A 213 5.27 -1.34 -35.41
CA SER A 213 5.55 -1.89 -36.73
C SER A 213 5.10 -3.35 -36.87
N VAL A 214 5.28 -4.18 -35.84
CA VAL A 214 4.82 -5.57 -35.82
C VAL A 214 3.30 -5.65 -35.91
N VAL A 215 2.59 -4.86 -35.09
CA VAL A 215 1.12 -4.78 -35.13
C VAL A 215 0.63 -4.32 -36.51
N TYR A 216 1.31 -3.33 -37.09
CA TYR A 216 0.98 -2.82 -38.42
C TYR A 216 1.18 -3.87 -39.53
N VAL A 217 2.28 -4.63 -39.49
CA VAL A 217 2.52 -5.73 -40.44
C VAL A 217 1.46 -6.83 -40.30
N ILE A 218 1.12 -7.23 -39.07
CA ILE A 218 0.04 -8.21 -38.83
C ILE A 218 -1.29 -7.70 -39.41
N TYR A 219 -1.62 -6.43 -39.19
CA TYR A 219 -2.81 -5.80 -39.77
C TYR A 219 -2.80 -5.87 -41.30
N LEU A 220 -1.67 -5.56 -41.95
CA LEU A 220 -1.54 -5.65 -43.41
C LEU A 220 -1.70 -7.09 -43.93
N LEU A 221 -1.15 -8.09 -43.22
CA LEU A 221 -1.30 -9.50 -43.58
C LEU A 221 -2.76 -9.97 -43.49
N ILE A 222 -3.48 -9.58 -42.43
CA ILE A 222 -4.91 -9.88 -42.27
C ILE A 222 -5.75 -9.22 -43.39
N LYS A 223 -5.44 -7.97 -43.72
CA LYS A 223 -6.11 -7.23 -44.82
C LYS A 223 -5.83 -7.89 -46.17
N SER A 224 -4.60 -8.35 -46.41
CA SER A 224 -4.22 -9.07 -47.63
C SER A 224 -4.97 -10.40 -47.74
N LEU A 225 -5.00 -11.21 -46.67
CA LEU A 225 -5.70 -12.50 -46.64
C LEU A 225 -7.21 -12.35 -46.82
N SER A 226 -7.83 -11.35 -46.18
CA SER A 226 -9.27 -11.07 -46.35
C SER A 226 -9.60 -10.55 -47.76
N GLY A 227 -8.74 -9.70 -48.33
CA GLY A 227 -8.83 -9.29 -49.73
C GLY A 227 -8.70 -10.47 -50.70
N PHE A 228 -7.73 -11.36 -50.45
CA PHE A 228 -7.53 -12.59 -51.23
C PHE A 228 -8.74 -13.52 -51.16
N LYS A 229 -9.29 -13.78 -49.96
CA LYS A 229 -10.54 -14.54 -49.80
C LYS A 229 -11.70 -13.93 -50.58
N ARG A 230 -11.83 -12.60 -50.59
CA ARG A 230 -12.87 -11.89 -51.35
C ARG A 230 -12.69 -12.04 -52.87
N ILE A 231 -11.46 -11.96 -53.37
CA ILE A 231 -11.15 -12.17 -54.80
C ILE A 231 -11.47 -13.63 -55.20
N VAL A 232 -11.02 -14.60 -54.41
CA VAL A 232 -11.31 -16.03 -54.67
C VAL A 232 -12.82 -16.28 -54.67
N PHE A 233 -13.55 -15.78 -53.68
CA PHE A 233 -15.01 -15.89 -53.62
C PHE A 233 -15.71 -15.29 -54.86
N LEU A 234 -15.30 -14.09 -55.30
CA LEU A 234 -15.83 -13.46 -56.51
C LEU A 234 -15.49 -14.27 -57.78
N SER A 235 -14.27 -14.79 -57.89
CA SER A 235 -13.83 -15.59 -59.04
C SER A 235 -14.53 -16.95 -59.15
N ILE A 236 -15.05 -17.49 -58.05
CA ILE A 236 -15.86 -18.72 -58.04
C ILE A 236 -17.33 -18.40 -58.36
N LEU A 237 -17.87 -17.27 -57.88
CA LEU A 237 -19.28 -16.89 -58.10
C LEU A 237 -19.59 -16.50 -59.56
N ILE A 238 -18.68 -15.76 -60.20
CA ILE A 238 -18.85 -15.27 -61.59
C ILE A 238 -19.12 -16.42 -62.59
N PRO A 239 -18.35 -17.53 -62.60
CA PRO A 239 -18.63 -18.66 -63.49
C PRO A 239 -19.95 -19.39 -63.17
N LEU A 240 -20.36 -19.49 -61.90
CA LEU A 240 -21.63 -20.11 -61.51
C LEU A 240 -22.86 -19.33 -62.00
N THR A 241 -22.80 -18.00 -62.01
CA THR A 241 -23.89 -17.17 -62.55
C THR A 241 -24.01 -17.25 -64.07
N VAL A 242 -22.90 -17.46 -64.79
CA VAL A 242 -22.91 -17.61 -66.25
C VAL A 242 -23.46 -18.98 -66.68
N TYR A 243 -23.24 -20.03 -65.88
CA TYR A 243 -23.76 -21.38 -66.15
C TYR A 243 -25.24 -21.59 -65.83
N ILE A 244 -25.87 -20.70 -65.05
CA ILE A 244 -27.31 -20.76 -64.71
C ILE A 244 -28.17 -19.94 -65.70
N LEU A 245 -27.53 -19.14 -66.57
CA LEU A 245 -28.17 -18.23 -67.54
C LEU A 245 -28.06 -18.70 -69.01
N ILE A 246 -27.63 -19.94 -69.25
CA ILE A 246 -27.66 -20.66 -70.54
C ILE A 246 -28.54 -21.89 -70.37
#